data_AF-A0A349SQ54-F1
#
_entry.id   AF-A0A349SQ54-F1
#
_cell.length_a   1.000
_cell.length_b   1.000
_cell.length_c   1.000
_cell.angle_alpha   90.00
_cell.angle_beta   90.00
_cell.angle_gamma   90.00
#
_symmetry.space_group_name_H-M   'P 1'
#
loop_
_entity.id
_entity.type
_entity.pdbx_description
1 polymer ?
#
loop_
_entity_poly.entity_id
_entity_poly.type
_entity_poly.pdbx_seq_one_letter_code
_entity_poly.pdbx_strand_id
1 'polypeptide(L)'
;NQLLVADTETGKLSRLLTGVTGDEITGITVTPDRRTLFVNTQHPGNGDPTQSNFPAPYDGITIPRDCTIVITKKDGGIIGS
;
A
#
# COMPACT_ATOMS: atom_id res chain seq x y z
N ASN A 1 4.12 6.27 -4.95
CA ASN A 1 4.73 5.01 -5.42
C ASN A 1 3.66 3.93 -5.68
N GLN A 2 4.01 2.66 -5.93
CA GLN A 2 3.02 1.60 -6.28
C GLN A 2 3.52 0.18 -5.95
N LEU A 3 2.58 -0.78 -5.83
CA LEU A 3 2.82 -2.22 -5.76
C LEU A 3 2.24 -2.91 -7.01
N LEU A 4 3.07 -3.69 -7.70
CA LEU A 4 2.66 -4.50 -8.86
C LEU A 4 2.75 -5.98 -8.54
N VAL A 5 1.93 -6.76 -9.24
CA VAL A 5 1.95 -8.22 -9.28
C VAL A 5 2.36 -8.63 -10.69
N ALA A 6 3.31 -9.56 -10.77
CA ALA A 6 3.82 -10.10 -12.02
C ALA A 6 3.42 -11.57 -12.15
N ASP A 7 2.84 -11.92 -13.28
CA ASP A 7 2.78 -13.31 -13.73
C ASP A 7 4.14 -13.67 -14.33
N THR A 8 4.83 -14.62 -13.71
CA THR A 8 6.18 -15.03 -14.11
C THR A 8 6.21 -15.91 -15.35
N GLU A 9 5.09 -16.51 -15.75
CA GLU A 9 5.00 -17.32 -16.96
C GLU A 9 4.74 -16.44 -18.19
N THR A 10 3.83 -15.46 -18.06
CA THR A 10 3.40 -14.61 -19.18
C THR A 10 4.11 -13.25 -19.24
N GLY A 11 4.76 -12.83 -18.16
CA GLY A 11 5.34 -11.49 -18.00
C GLY A 11 4.30 -10.39 -17.80
N LYS A 12 3.02 -10.74 -17.69
CA LYS A 12 1.95 -9.76 -17.48
C LYS A 12 2.10 -9.10 -16.11
N LEU A 13 2.09 -7.77 -16.10
CA LEU A 13 2.07 -6.96 -14.88
C LEU A 13 0.66 -6.42 -14.61
N SER A 14 0.25 -6.43 -13.35
CA SER A 14 -0.99 -5.81 -12.87
C SER A 14 -0.71 -4.96 -11.64
N ARG A 15 -1.27 -3.74 -11.57
CA ARG A 15 -1.11 -2.86 -10.40
C ARG A 15 -2.11 -3.27 -9.33
N LEU A 16 -1.64 -3.54 -8.12
CA LEU A 16 -2.47 -3.91 -6.97
C LEU A 16 -2.77 -2.70 -6.07
N LEU A 17 -1.78 -1.84 -5.85
CA LEU A 17 -1.89 -0.67 -4.98
C LEU A 17 -1.16 0.51 -5.62
N THR A 18 -1.78 1.69 -5.55
CA THR A 18 -1.09 2.96 -5.74
C THR A 18 -0.97 3.62 -4.37
N GLY A 19 0.23 4.11 -4.06
CA GLY A 19 0.49 4.87 -2.84
C GLY A 19 -0.12 6.27 -2.88
N VAL A 20 0.16 7.05 -1.84
CA VAL A 20 -0.24 8.46 -1.73
C VAL A 20 0.86 9.40 -2.22
N THR A 21 0.57 10.69 -2.30
CA THR A 21 1.55 11.72 -2.71
C THR A 21 2.78 11.68 -1.81
N GLY A 22 3.97 11.77 -2.40
CA GLY A 22 5.25 11.84 -1.69
C GLY A 22 5.67 10.55 -0.99
N ASP A 23 4.91 9.47 -1.10
CA ASP A 23 5.21 8.21 -0.40
C ASP A 23 6.18 7.30 -1.14
N GLU A 24 6.72 6.32 -0.41
CA GLU A 24 7.28 5.07 -0.92
C GLU A 24 6.40 3.89 -0.49
N ILE A 25 6.20 2.91 -1.38
CA ILE A 25 5.59 1.62 -1.02
C ILE A 25 6.71 0.62 -0.84
N THR A 26 6.87 0.12 0.39
CA THR A 26 8.04 -0.67 0.82
C THR A 26 7.67 -1.66 1.91
N GLY A 27 8.51 -2.65 2.16
CA GLY A 27 8.28 -3.72 3.15
C GLY A 27 7.05 -4.56 2.82
N ILE A 28 7.22 -5.86 2.62
CA ILE A 28 6.11 -6.75 2.24
C ILE A 28 6.19 -8.05 3.01
N THR A 29 5.07 -8.49 3.56
CA THR A 29 4.92 -9.83 4.14
C THR A 29 3.48 -10.29 4.05
N VAL A 30 3.27 -11.60 4.11
CA VAL A 30 1.97 -12.25 3.88
C VAL A 30 1.75 -13.33 4.92
N THR A 31 0.50 -13.51 5.38
CA THR A 31 0.14 -14.60 6.29
C THR A 31 0.40 -15.97 5.66
N PRO A 32 0.65 -17.04 6.45
CA PRO A 32 0.90 -18.37 5.88
C PRO A 32 -0.21 -18.89 4.96
N ASP A 33 -1.47 -18.53 5.22
CA ASP A 33 -2.63 -18.88 4.37
C ASP A 33 -2.78 -17.99 3.12
N ARG A 34 -1.93 -16.98 2.98
CA ARG A 34 -1.90 -15.98 1.90
C ARG A 34 -3.18 -15.15 1.74
N ARG A 35 -3.99 -15.04 2.78
CA ARG A 35 -5.24 -14.26 2.76
C ARG A 35 -5.11 -12.84 3.27
N THR A 36 -4.00 -12.51 3.92
CA THR A 36 -3.70 -11.15 4.40
C THR A 36 -2.31 -10.73 3.95
N LEU A 37 -2.23 -9.58 3.27
CA LEU A 37 -0.99 -8.95 2.85
C LEU A 37 -0.73 -7.71 3.72
N PHE A 38 0.48 -7.60 4.26
CA PHE A 38 0.96 -6.42 4.96
C PHE A 38 1.99 -5.72 4.07
N VAL A 39 1.79 -4.42 3.83
CA VAL A 39 2.72 -3.59 3.06
C VAL A 39 2.85 -2.21 3.72
N ASN A 40 4.03 -1.61 3.72
CA ASN A 40 4.20 -0.28 4.32
C ASN A 40 4.05 0.84 3.29
N THR A 41 3.50 1.96 3.75
CA THR A 41 3.74 3.26 3.15
C THR A 41 4.75 3.99 4.02
N GLN A 42 5.81 4.50 3.40
CA GLN A 42 6.86 5.25 4.07
C GLN A 42 6.83 6.71 3.59
N HIS A 43 7.11 7.63 4.52
CA HIS A 43 7.21 9.07 4.32
C HIS A 43 6.09 9.68 3.46
N PRO A 44 4.79 9.40 3.71
CA PRO A 44 3.71 10.05 2.98
C PRO A 44 3.83 11.58 3.05
N GLY A 45 3.75 12.24 1.90
CA GLY A 45 3.97 13.68 1.75
C GLY A 45 5.38 14.16 2.15
N ASN A 46 6.35 13.28 2.36
CA ASN A 46 7.62 13.59 3.03
C ASN A 46 7.44 14.32 4.38
N GLY A 47 6.35 14.03 5.10
CA GLY A 47 6.01 14.72 6.34
C GLY A 47 5.28 16.07 6.17
N ASP A 48 5.02 16.51 4.93
CA ASP A 48 4.30 17.75 4.65
C ASP A 48 2.77 17.53 4.67
N PRO A 49 2.04 18.11 5.66
CA PRO A 49 0.59 17.96 5.78
C PRO A 49 -0.19 18.62 4.62
N THR A 50 0.43 19.51 3.86
CA THR A 50 -0.22 20.12 2.67
C THR A 50 -0.16 19.21 1.44
N GLN A 51 0.64 18.13 1.49
CA GLN A 51 0.76 17.15 0.41
C GLN A 51 0.01 15.85 0.70
N SER A 52 0.01 15.43 1.97
CA SER A 52 -0.69 14.24 2.43
C SER A 52 -0.99 14.37 3.91
N ASN A 53 -2.12 13.83 4.36
CA ASN A 53 -2.41 13.61 5.78
C ASN A 53 -2.57 12.10 6.09
N PHE A 54 -2.27 11.23 5.12
CA PHE A 54 -2.47 9.79 5.26
C PHE A 54 -1.72 9.27 6.50
N PRO A 55 -2.33 8.39 7.32
CA PRO A 55 -3.61 7.69 7.10
C PRO A 55 -4.86 8.45 7.55
N ALA A 56 -4.75 9.67 8.05
CA ALA A 56 -5.91 10.48 8.37
C ALA A 56 -6.60 11.01 7.09
N PRO A 57 -7.89 11.39 7.17
CA PRO A 57 -8.53 12.17 6.12
C PRO A 57 -7.74 13.45 5.81
N TYR A 58 -7.77 13.88 4.55
CA TYR A 58 -7.06 15.07 4.15
C TYR A 58 -7.70 16.34 4.72
N ASP A 59 -6.93 17.10 5.49
CA ASP A 59 -7.30 18.39 6.10
C ASP A 59 -6.24 19.48 5.86
N GLY A 60 -5.11 19.14 5.26
CA GLY A 60 -3.99 20.05 5.02
C GLY A 60 -3.18 20.42 6.27
N ILE A 61 -3.48 19.82 7.43
CA ILE A 61 -2.96 20.22 8.74
C ILE A 61 -2.38 19.03 9.51
N THR A 62 -3.05 17.88 9.48
CA THR A 62 -2.68 16.68 10.23
C THR A 62 -1.39 16.08 9.67
N ILE A 63 -0.36 15.95 10.51
CA ILE A 63 0.93 15.42 10.08
C ILE A 63 0.77 13.98 9.56
N PRO A 64 1.19 13.68 8.31
CA PRO A 64 1.10 12.34 7.75
C PRO A 64 2.04 11.38 8.49
N ARG A 65 1.70 10.10 8.49
CA ARG A 65 2.41 9.08 9.27
C ARG A 65 2.68 7.83 8.44
N ASP A 66 3.90 7.32 8.55
CA ASP A 66 4.25 5.98 8.10
C ASP A 66 3.31 4.95 8.75
N CYS A 67 2.86 3.98 7.97
CA CYS A 67 2.03 2.91 8.50
C CYS A 67 2.15 1.61 7.70
N THR A 68 1.75 0.52 8.34
CA THR A 68 1.52 -0.76 7.68
C THR A 68 0.06 -0.86 7.25
N ILE A 69 -0.16 -1.03 5.95
CA ILE A 69 -1.46 -1.26 5.33
C ILE A 69 -1.74 -2.76 5.32
N VAL A 70 -2.93 -3.13 5.76
CA VAL A 70 -3.43 -4.51 5.75
C VAL A 70 -4.40 -4.67 4.57
N ILE A 71 -4.06 -5.52 3.62
CA ILE A 71 -4.86 -5.78 2.43
C ILE A 71 -5.47 -7.18 2.55
N THR A 72 -6.79 -7.25 2.44
CA THR A 72 -7.58 -8.48 2.40
C THR A 72 -8.54 -8.45 1.21
N LYS A 73 -8.87 -9.61 0.65
CA LYS A 73 -9.96 -9.70 -0.35
C LYS A 73 -11.31 -9.73 0.36
N LYS A 74 -12.30 -9.05 -0.22
CA LYS A 74 -13.68 -8.97 0.31
C LYS A 74 -14.35 -10.34 0.44
N ASP A 75 -13.97 -11.30 -0.41
CA ASP A 75 -14.46 -12.68 -0.42
C ASP A 75 -13.62 -13.63 0.47
N GLY A 76 -12.58 -13.12 1.15
CA GLY A 76 -11.67 -13.92 1.95
C GLY A 76 -10.72 -14.81 1.14
N GLY A 77 -10.63 -14.64 -0.18
CA GLY A 77 -9.73 -15.39 -1.06
C GLY A 77 -8.26 -15.06 -0.87
N ILE A 78 -7.40 -15.79 -1.57
CA ILE A 78 -5.95 -15.57 -1.59
C ILE A 78 -5.62 -14.24 -2.28
N ILE A 79 -4.71 -13.47 -1.70
CA ILE A 79 -4.26 -12.20 -2.28
C ILE A 79 -3.62 -12.42 -3.65
N GLY A 80 -4.03 -11.64 -4.65
CA GLY A 80 -3.51 -11.72 -6.02
C GLY A 80 -4.07 -12.87 -6.87
N SER A 81 -4.99 -13.68 -6.32
CA SER A 81 -5.72 -14.72 -7.06
C SER A 81 -6.93 -14.21 -7.81
#